data_AF-A0A3M2ECG7-F1
#
_entry.id   AF-A0A3M2ECG7-F1
#
_cell.length_a   1.000
_cell.length_b   1.000
_cell.length_c   1.000
_cell.angle_alpha   90.00
_cell.angle_beta   90.00
_cell.angle_gamma   90.00
#
_symmetry.space_group_name_H-M   'P 1'
#
loop_
_entity.id
_entity.type
_entity.pdbx_description
1 polymer ?
#
loop_
_entity_poly.entity_id
_entity_poly.type
_entity_poly.pdbx_seq_one_letter_code
_entity_poly.pdbx_strand_id
1 'polypeptide(L)'
;MPTSTTPLSRTELEVHLQAMRRQAVAVPVEALRHHPIGCVDGRNPACVVGAPGGDAGLFVLLLATLERFRHSPLARADVDRLFEAYLDAFGHFYLHTDTHALAALHEAMRRLPALAPRADALTTPAEVEAFLRHPPETTRSALLRLLTKPAAVGCGHLRLMLEHPTAYHVRPDLLRAVLERYYVTLWAGDDRLTFDVLPGEHRERAVVNVHTSRGPHPPVVLQCPQFGAHQLFVHHPEAVAYLRRQHVRFLEDLGLLTPVEAAAFAALQEQWAADHLQTTLQFLARDLPVYDVDASPDALLLR
;
A
#
# COMPACT_ATOMS: atom_id res chain seq x y z
N MET A 1 19.54 -13.02 17.16
CA MET A 1 18.66 -14.19 17.40
C MET A 1 18.38 -14.86 16.06
N PRO A 2 18.32 -16.20 15.97
CA PRO A 2 17.95 -16.87 14.72
C PRO A 2 16.53 -16.46 14.35
N THR A 3 16.36 -15.94 13.14
CA THR A 3 15.10 -15.43 12.62
C THR A 3 14.43 -16.54 11.84
N SER A 4 13.52 -17.23 12.52
CA SER A 4 12.76 -18.33 11.92
C SER A 4 11.75 -17.77 10.93
N THR A 5 11.80 -18.25 9.68
CA THR A 5 10.74 -18.07 8.67
C THR A 5 9.67 -19.16 8.79
N THR A 6 9.78 -20.07 9.76
CA THR A 6 8.81 -21.13 9.96
C THR A 6 7.45 -20.51 10.28
N PRO A 7 6.36 -20.94 9.63
CA PRO A 7 5.01 -20.52 9.95
C PRO A 7 4.70 -20.49 11.45
N LEU A 8 3.98 -19.46 11.91
CA LEU A 8 3.48 -19.41 13.28
C LEU A 8 2.35 -20.43 13.46
N SER A 9 2.45 -21.24 14.51
CA SER A 9 1.32 -22.02 15.00
C SER A 9 0.27 -21.11 15.64
N ARG A 10 -0.97 -21.61 15.76
CA ARG A 10 -2.07 -20.88 16.40
C ARG A 10 -1.70 -20.42 17.82
N THR A 11 -1.15 -21.31 18.64
CA THR A 11 -0.79 -21.00 20.03
C THR A 11 0.30 -19.93 20.12
N GLU A 12 1.32 -19.97 19.25
CA GLU A 12 2.34 -18.91 19.20
C GLU A 12 1.73 -17.57 18.80
N LEU A 13 0.79 -17.57 17.84
CA LEU A 13 0.09 -16.36 17.42
C LEU A 13 -0.77 -15.79 18.56
N GLU A 14 -1.48 -16.61 19.33
CA GLU A 14 -2.25 -16.13 20.50
C GLU A 14 -1.36 -15.41 21.52
N VAL A 15 -0.20 -16.01 21.84
CA VAL A 15 0.78 -15.38 22.75
C VAL A 15 1.29 -14.05 22.18
N HIS A 16 1.59 -14.02 20.88
CA HIS A 16 2.03 -12.81 20.19
C HIS A 16 0.97 -11.70 20.23
N LEU A 17 -0.29 -12.01 19.88
CA LEU A 17 -1.40 -11.06 19.90
C LEU A 17 -1.64 -10.52 21.32
N GLN A 18 -1.57 -11.36 22.36
CA GLN A 18 -1.72 -10.91 23.74
C GLN A 18 -0.58 -9.96 24.17
N ALA A 19 0.64 -10.19 23.70
CA ALA A 19 1.76 -9.29 23.95
C ALA A 19 1.59 -7.95 23.21
N MET A 20 1.16 -8.00 21.94
CA MET A 20 0.92 -6.81 21.11
C MET A 20 -0.26 -5.97 21.59
N ARG A 21 -1.27 -6.57 22.24
CA ARG A 21 -2.47 -5.87 22.74
C ARG A 21 -2.15 -4.59 23.52
N ARG A 22 -1.02 -4.54 24.24
CA ARG A 22 -0.62 -3.34 25.02
C ARG A 22 -0.29 -2.13 24.14
N GLN A 23 -0.08 -2.33 22.85
CA GLN A 23 0.15 -1.29 21.85
C GLN A 23 -1.07 -1.04 20.96
N ALA A 24 -2.19 -1.72 21.21
CA ALA A 24 -3.40 -1.57 20.42
C ALA A 24 -3.92 -0.13 20.51
N VAL A 25 -4.01 0.53 19.37
CA VAL A 25 -4.63 1.84 19.22
C VAL A 25 -5.93 1.65 18.44
N ALA A 26 -7.03 2.11 19.00
CA ALA A 26 -8.33 2.09 18.33
C ALA A 26 -8.67 3.48 17.80
N VAL A 27 -9.09 3.55 16.54
CA VAL A 27 -9.57 4.80 15.92
C VAL A 27 -11.02 4.63 15.46
N PRO A 28 -11.85 5.68 15.48
CA PRO A 28 -13.16 5.63 14.83
C PRO A 28 -13.01 5.30 13.34
N VAL A 29 -13.89 4.46 12.79
CA VAL A 29 -13.83 4.09 11.37
C VAL A 29 -13.98 5.30 10.45
N GLU A 30 -14.71 6.34 10.89
CA GLU A 30 -14.86 7.61 10.17
C GLU A 30 -13.55 8.36 10.02
N ALA A 31 -12.67 8.26 11.02
CA ALA A 31 -11.37 8.92 11.02
C ALA A 31 -10.46 8.35 9.91
N LEU A 32 -10.73 7.14 9.41
CA LEU A 32 -9.96 6.52 8.34
C LEU A 32 -9.98 7.32 7.05
N ARG A 33 -11.00 8.15 6.81
CA ARG A 33 -10.99 9.04 5.64
C ARG A 33 -9.79 9.99 5.63
N HIS A 34 -9.25 10.33 6.80
CA HIS A 34 -8.12 11.24 6.96
C HIS A 34 -6.93 10.61 7.69
N HIS A 35 -6.91 9.29 7.82
CA HIS A 35 -5.84 8.56 8.48
C HIS A 35 -5.06 7.72 7.44
N PRO A 36 -3.72 7.83 7.38
CA PRO A 36 -2.90 7.03 6.49
C PRO A 36 -3.18 5.53 6.56
N ILE A 37 -3.27 4.90 5.40
CA ILE A 37 -3.48 3.46 5.29
C ILE A 37 -2.17 2.82 4.85
N GLY A 38 -1.60 2.03 5.75
CA GLY A 38 -0.33 1.36 5.55
C GLY A 38 -0.46 0.14 4.64
N CYS A 39 0.67 -0.31 4.11
CA CYS A 39 0.75 -1.61 3.46
C CYS A 39 0.58 -2.73 4.50
N VAL A 40 0.11 -3.90 4.05
CA VAL A 40 0.12 -5.12 4.88
C VAL A 40 1.52 -5.60 5.27
N ASP A 41 2.56 -5.03 4.68
CA ASP A 41 3.98 -5.44 4.77
C ASP A 41 4.46 -5.59 6.23
N GLY A 42 4.96 -6.79 6.55
CA GLY A 42 5.39 -7.16 7.89
C GLY A 42 6.67 -6.49 8.36
N ARG A 43 7.39 -5.76 7.49
CA ARG A 43 8.57 -4.98 7.87
C ARG A 43 8.22 -3.63 8.49
N ASN A 44 6.96 -3.20 8.41
CA ASN A 44 6.54 -1.94 8.99
C ASN A 44 6.46 -2.03 10.53
N PRO A 45 7.25 -1.25 11.30
CA PRO A 45 7.19 -1.25 12.76
C PRO A 45 6.05 -0.42 13.34
N ALA A 46 5.41 0.45 12.55
CA ALA A 46 4.28 1.24 13.00
C ALA A 46 3.01 0.39 13.03
N CYS A 47 2.15 0.64 14.02
CA CYS A 47 0.80 0.12 14.03
C CYS A 47 -0.02 0.83 12.96
N VAL A 48 -0.64 0.07 12.06
CA VAL A 48 -1.36 0.60 10.89
C VAL A 48 -2.74 -0.03 10.76
N VAL A 49 -3.58 0.63 9.95
CA VAL A 49 -4.64 -0.07 9.21
C VAL A 49 -4.01 -0.60 7.93
N GLY A 50 -3.98 -1.92 7.79
CA GLY A 50 -3.27 -2.60 6.71
C GLY A 50 -4.17 -2.88 5.51
N ALA A 51 -3.74 -2.42 4.34
CA ALA A 51 -4.31 -2.76 3.05
C ALA A 51 -3.19 -3.15 2.07
N PRO A 52 -3.42 -4.08 1.11
CA PRO A 52 -2.40 -4.39 0.11
C PRO A 52 -1.99 -3.12 -0.65
N GLY A 53 -0.71 -2.73 -0.51
CA GLY A 53 -0.17 -1.49 -1.09
C GLY A 53 -0.60 -0.18 -0.43
N GLY A 54 -1.32 -0.20 0.70
CA GLY A 54 -1.79 0.99 1.40
C GLY A 54 -2.65 1.90 0.53
N ASP A 55 -2.57 3.22 0.76
CA ASP A 55 -3.31 4.22 -0.04
C ASP A 55 -3.03 4.08 -1.54
N ALA A 56 -1.76 3.92 -1.92
CA ALA A 56 -1.37 3.75 -3.32
C ALA A 56 -2.05 2.53 -3.97
N GLY A 57 -2.09 1.39 -3.30
CA GLY A 57 -2.76 0.18 -3.80
C GLY A 57 -4.27 0.37 -3.95
N LEU A 58 -4.90 1.01 -2.96
CA LEU A 58 -6.33 1.30 -3.00
C LEU A 58 -6.72 2.33 -4.07
N PHE A 59 -5.88 3.34 -4.27
CA PHE A 59 -6.10 4.35 -5.30
C PHE A 59 -5.96 3.74 -6.71
N VAL A 60 -4.97 2.86 -6.92
CA VAL A 60 -4.81 2.16 -8.21
C VAL A 60 -6.01 1.24 -8.47
N LEU A 61 -6.51 0.52 -7.46
CA LEU A 61 -7.73 -0.28 -7.56
C LEU A 61 -8.94 0.60 -7.96
N LEU A 62 -9.12 1.76 -7.32
CA LEU A 62 -10.17 2.72 -7.65
C LEU A 62 -10.10 3.13 -9.13
N LEU A 63 -8.94 3.54 -9.60
CA LEU A 63 -8.76 4.00 -10.98
C LEU A 63 -8.93 2.87 -12.00
N ALA A 64 -8.40 1.69 -11.73
CA ALA A 64 -8.55 0.54 -12.61
C ALA A 64 -10.03 0.11 -12.73
N THR A 65 -10.75 0.12 -11.60
CA THR A 65 -12.20 -0.13 -11.58
C THR A 65 -12.93 0.91 -12.43
N LEU A 66 -12.53 2.19 -12.35
CA LEU A 66 -13.10 3.27 -13.17
C LEU A 66 -12.84 3.08 -14.66
N GLU A 67 -11.63 2.70 -15.07
CA GLU A 67 -11.33 2.36 -16.46
C GLU A 67 -12.25 1.24 -16.96
N ARG A 68 -12.43 0.20 -16.15
CA ARG A 68 -13.27 -0.94 -16.50
C ARG A 68 -14.75 -0.60 -16.59
N PHE A 69 -15.24 0.20 -15.64
CA PHE A 69 -16.63 0.61 -15.52
C PHE A 69 -17.04 1.53 -16.68
N ARG A 70 -16.14 2.46 -17.06
CA ARG A 70 -16.34 3.37 -18.19
C ARG A 70 -15.97 2.77 -19.54
N HIS A 71 -15.40 1.56 -19.55
CA HIS A 71 -14.88 0.90 -20.74
C HIS A 71 -13.87 1.78 -21.51
N SER A 72 -13.12 2.61 -20.80
CA SER A 72 -12.17 3.55 -21.39
C SER A 72 -10.94 3.69 -20.50
N PRO A 73 -9.72 3.63 -21.07
CA PRO A 73 -8.52 3.94 -20.32
C PRO A 73 -8.50 5.40 -19.88
N LEU A 74 -8.00 5.66 -18.68
CA LEU A 74 -7.73 7.00 -18.19
C LEU A 74 -6.46 7.53 -18.87
N ALA A 75 -6.50 8.79 -19.30
CA ALA A 75 -5.32 9.47 -19.77
C ALA A 75 -4.47 9.94 -18.57
N ARG A 76 -3.20 10.27 -18.82
CA ARG A 76 -2.31 10.82 -17.79
C ARG A 76 -2.92 12.06 -17.09
N ALA A 77 -3.53 12.95 -17.86
CA ALA A 77 -4.18 14.14 -17.33
C ALA A 77 -5.39 13.82 -16.42
N ASP A 78 -6.06 12.68 -16.62
CA ASP A 78 -7.13 12.23 -15.72
C ASP A 78 -6.54 11.70 -14.41
N VAL A 79 -5.46 10.92 -14.48
CA VAL A 79 -4.73 10.43 -13.30
C VAL A 79 -4.20 11.59 -12.47
N ASP A 80 -3.56 12.58 -13.09
CA ASP A 80 -3.02 13.74 -12.39
C ASP A 80 -4.13 14.54 -11.66
N ARG A 81 -5.28 14.74 -12.32
CA ARG A 81 -6.45 15.43 -11.75
C ARG A 81 -7.08 14.65 -10.60
N LEU A 82 -7.25 13.34 -10.78
CA LEU A 82 -7.86 12.46 -9.79
C LEU A 82 -6.96 12.31 -8.56
N PHE A 83 -5.64 12.26 -8.74
CA PHE A 83 -4.69 12.22 -7.64
C PHE A 83 -4.73 13.50 -6.81
N GLU A 84 -4.78 14.67 -7.45
CA GLU A 84 -4.92 15.94 -6.72
C GLU A 84 -6.24 16.01 -5.95
N ALA A 85 -7.35 15.69 -6.62
CA ALA A 85 -8.67 15.64 -5.97
C ALA A 85 -8.70 14.64 -4.81
N TYR A 86 -7.97 13.53 -4.92
CA TYR A 86 -7.83 12.56 -3.83
C TYR A 86 -7.10 13.17 -2.63
N LEU A 87 -5.99 13.87 -2.86
CA LEU A 87 -5.27 14.55 -1.78
C LEU A 87 -6.13 15.63 -1.12
N ASP A 88 -6.96 16.36 -1.87
CA ASP A 88 -7.88 17.34 -1.31
C ASP A 88 -9.00 16.70 -0.48
N ALA A 89 -9.50 15.53 -0.92
CA ALA A 89 -10.62 14.85 -0.26
C ALA A 89 -10.22 13.99 0.95
N PHE A 90 -9.01 13.42 0.94
CA PHE A 90 -8.53 12.50 1.97
C PHE A 90 -7.40 13.11 2.83
N GLY A 91 -6.68 14.10 2.32
CA GLY A 91 -5.67 14.85 3.07
C GLY A 91 -4.34 14.12 3.28
N HIS A 92 -4.20 12.90 2.74
CA HIS A 92 -2.98 12.11 2.87
C HIS A 92 -2.84 11.10 1.73
N PHE A 93 -1.61 10.62 1.49
CA PHE A 93 -1.35 9.50 0.58
C PHE A 93 -0.05 8.78 0.94
N TYR A 94 -0.18 7.53 1.36
CA TYR A 94 0.93 6.64 1.69
C TYR A 94 1.45 5.87 0.47
N LEU A 95 2.78 5.84 0.34
CA LEU A 95 3.52 4.90 -0.50
C LEU A 95 4.78 4.47 0.26
N HIS A 96 5.18 3.22 0.10
CA HIS A 96 6.49 2.78 0.56
C HIS A 96 7.29 2.10 -0.55
N THR A 97 8.60 2.11 -0.35
CA THR A 97 9.56 1.22 -1.01
C THR A 97 10.33 0.46 0.07
N ASP A 98 11.42 -0.20 -0.31
CA ASP A 98 12.32 -0.86 0.60
C ASP A 98 13.78 -0.69 0.21
N THR A 99 14.67 -1.13 1.10
CA THR A 99 16.12 -1.04 0.89
C THR A 99 16.62 -1.86 -0.30
N HIS A 100 15.93 -2.93 -0.69
CA HIS A 100 16.32 -3.77 -1.83
C HIS A 100 16.00 -3.08 -3.16
N ALA A 101 14.80 -2.51 -3.28
CA ALA A 101 14.39 -1.70 -4.41
C ALA A 101 15.25 -0.44 -4.54
N LEU A 102 15.63 0.18 -3.41
CA LEU A 102 16.56 1.32 -3.41
C LEU A 102 17.96 0.93 -3.92
N ALA A 103 18.47 -0.23 -3.51
CA ALA A 103 19.74 -0.76 -4.02
C ALA A 103 19.68 -1.09 -5.52
N ALA A 104 18.58 -1.71 -5.97
CA ALA A 104 18.35 -1.99 -7.39
C ALA A 104 18.21 -0.71 -8.21
N LEU A 105 17.57 0.33 -7.68
CA LEU A 105 17.50 1.65 -8.26
C LEU A 105 18.89 2.26 -8.40
N HIS A 106 19.71 2.24 -7.34
CA HIS A 106 21.08 2.78 -7.36
C HIS A 106 21.93 2.14 -8.45
N GLU A 107 21.86 0.81 -8.57
CA GLU A 107 22.56 0.07 -9.61
C GLU A 107 22.01 0.40 -11.01
N ALA A 108 20.70 0.58 -11.16
CA ALA A 108 20.11 1.04 -12.42
C ALA A 108 20.55 2.47 -12.79
N MET A 109 20.74 3.36 -11.82
CA MET A 109 21.21 4.72 -12.05
C MET A 109 22.65 4.74 -12.60
N ARG A 110 23.54 3.87 -12.11
CA ARG A 110 24.93 3.74 -12.62
C ARG A 110 24.98 3.37 -14.10
N ARG A 111 23.97 2.65 -14.58
CA ARG A 111 23.87 2.22 -15.99
C ARG A 111 23.22 3.25 -16.91
N LEU A 112 22.68 4.35 -16.37
CA LEU A 112 22.02 5.39 -17.15
C LEU A 112 22.92 6.62 -17.25
N PRO A 113 23.43 7.01 -18.45
CA PRO A 113 24.39 8.11 -18.56
C PRO A 113 23.97 9.43 -17.91
N ALA A 114 22.67 9.74 -17.93
CA ALA A 114 22.11 10.94 -17.31
C ALA A 114 22.17 10.94 -15.76
N LEU A 115 22.33 9.78 -15.13
CA LEU A 115 22.36 9.62 -13.67
C LEU A 115 23.68 9.04 -13.15
N ALA A 116 24.48 8.40 -14.00
CA ALA A 116 25.69 7.68 -13.60
C ALA A 116 26.68 8.52 -12.79
N PRO A 117 27.05 9.76 -13.18
CA PRO A 117 27.98 10.59 -12.38
C PRO A 117 27.45 10.86 -10.98
N ARG A 118 26.13 11.05 -10.84
CA ARG A 118 25.50 11.26 -9.53
C ARG A 118 25.44 9.97 -8.73
N ALA A 119 25.11 8.85 -9.37
CA ALA A 119 25.04 7.53 -8.76
C ALA A 119 26.40 7.10 -8.19
N ASP A 120 27.49 7.38 -8.91
CA ASP A 120 28.85 7.05 -8.46
C ASP A 120 29.28 7.83 -7.23
N ALA A 121 28.77 9.05 -7.06
CA ALA A 121 29.00 9.88 -5.88
C ALA A 121 28.12 9.50 -4.66
N LEU A 122 27.14 8.61 -4.83
CA LEU A 122 26.31 8.10 -3.73
C LEU A 122 26.94 6.81 -3.22
N THR A 123 27.37 6.80 -1.96
CA THR A 123 28.16 5.71 -1.36
C THR A 123 27.41 4.92 -0.29
N THR A 124 26.34 5.50 0.26
CA THR A 124 25.53 4.88 1.32
C THR A 124 24.05 4.81 0.94
N PRO A 125 23.27 3.86 1.50
CA PRO A 125 21.82 3.80 1.27
C PRO A 125 21.08 5.09 1.64
N ALA A 126 21.49 5.74 2.74
CA ALA A 126 20.90 6.99 3.19
C ALA A 126 21.10 8.13 2.18
N GLU A 127 22.26 8.18 1.51
CA GLU A 127 22.51 9.16 0.45
C GLU A 127 21.64 8.89 -0.79
N VAL A 128 21.43 7.62 -1.15
CA VAL A 128 20.53 7.23 -2.26
C VAL A 128 19.09 7.63 -1.94
N GLU A 129 18.62 7.36 -0.73
CA GLU A 129 17.30 7.79 -0.27
C GLU A 129 17.17 9.31 -0.29
N ALA A 130 18.14 10.04 0.26
CA ALA A 130 18.14 11.50 0.26
C ALA A 130 18.10 12.07 -1.17
N PHE A 131 18.83 11.46 -2.10
CA PHE A 131 18.78 11.83 -3.52
C PHE A 131 17.42 11.53 -4.14
N LEU A 132 16.80 10.39 -3.84
CA LEU A 132 15.46 10.05 -4.33
C LEU A 132 14.40 11.03 -3.81
N ARG A 133 14.48 11.44 -2.54
CA ARG A 133 13.54 12.39 -1.92
C ARG A 133 13.70 13.80 -2.48
N HIS A 134 14.93 14.21 -2.78
CA HIS A 134 15.25 15.56 -3.25
C HIS A 134 16.17 15.57 -4.49
N PRO A 135 15.72 15.02 -5.63
CA PRO A 135 16.54 14.96 -6.83
C PRO A 135 16.59 16.34 -7.52
N PRO A 136 17.76 16.74 -8.05
CA PRO A 136 17.87 17.90 -8.92
C PRO A 136 16.92 17.79 -10.12
N GLU A 137 16.30 18.90 -10.52
CA GLU A 137 15.31 18.93 -11.61
C GLU A 137 15.79 18.25 -12.90
N THR A 138 17.05 18.47 -13.25
CA THR A 138 17.70 17.89 -14.44
C THR A 138 17.72 16.36 -14.44
N THR A 139 17.63 15.73 -13.27
CA THR A 139 17.66 14.27 -13.11
C THR A 139 16.27 13.64 -13.00
N ARG A 140 15.24 14.44 -12.70
CA ARG A 140 13.89 13.95 -12.36
C ARG A 140 13.28 13.06 -13.44
N SER A 141 13.33 13.47 -14.70
CA SER A 141 12.77 12.69 -15.83
C SER A 141 13.47 11.33 -16.00
N ALA A 142 14.80 11.31 -15.89
CA ALA A 142 15.58 10.07 -15.96
C ALA A 142 15.29 9.15 -14.76
N LEU A 143 15.12 9.73 -13.58
CA LEU A 143 14.82 9.01 -12.34
C LEU A 143 13.40 8.40 -12.36
N LEU A 144 12.38 9.15 -12.80
CA LEU A 144 11.00 8.65 -12.93
C LEU A 144 10.92 7.39 -13.80
N ARG A 145 11.65 7.37 -14.91
CA ARG A 145 11.73 6.20 -15.79
C ARG A 145 12.25 4.93 -15.10
N LEU A 146 13.08 5.08 -14.07
CA LEU A 146 13.61 3.97 -13.30
C LEU A 146 12.66 3.60 -12.15
N LEU A 147 12.13 4.60 -11.45
CA LEU A 147 11.23 4.43 -10.29
C LEU A 147 9.92 3.69 -10.62
N THR A 148 9.52 3.65 -11.90
CA THR A 148 8.34 2.91 -12.36
C THR A 148 8.64 1.54 -12.96
N LYS A 149 9.87 1.04 -12.79
CA LYS A 149 10.24 -0.33 -13.13
C LYS A 149 9.99 -1.25 -11.93
N PRO A 150 9.51 -2.49 -12.14
CA PRO A 150 9.25 -3.42 -11.04
C PRO A 150 10.41 -3.55 -10.04
N ALA A 151 11.64 -3.62 -10.54
CA ALA A 151 12.84 -3.74 -9.72
C ALA A 151 13.09 -2.56 -8.76
N ALA A 152 12.53 -1.39 -9.03
CA ALA A 152 12.65 -0.19 -8.20
C ALA A 152 11.41 0.06 -7.31
N VAL A 153 10.40 -0.82 -7.36
CA VAL A 153 9.18 -0.74 -6.55
C VAL A 153 9.30 -1.75 -5.39
N GLY A 154 9.56 -1.25 -4.18
CA GLY A 154 9.72 -2.11 -2.98
C GLY A 154 8.41 -2.59 -2.37
N CYS A 155 7.28 -1.92 -2.65
CA CYS A 155 5.98 -2.44 -2.27
C CYS A 155 5.67 -3.72 -3.08
N GLY A 156 5.64 -4.87 -2.41
CA GLY A 156 5.38 -6.16 -3.07
C GLY A 156 4.07 -6.19 -3.86
N HIS A 157 3.00 -5.58 -3.34
CA HIS A 157 1.70 -5.50 -4.01
C HIS A 157 1.77 -4.72 -5.33
N LEU A 158 2.34 -3.50 -5.30
CA LEU A 158 2.46 -2.65 -6.50
C LEU A 158 3.47 -3.22 -7.51
N ARG A 159 4.56 -3.84 -7.03
CA ARG A 159 5.51 -4.53 -7.90
C ARG A 159 4.83 -5.66 -8.66
N LEU A 160 4.06 -6.50 -7.97
CA LEU A 160 3.32 -7.61 -8.58
C LEU A 160 2.25 -7.13 -9.57
N MET A 161 1.62 -5.97 -9.36
CA MET A 161 0.74 -5.38 -10.37
C MET A 161 1.48 -5.04 -11.67
N LEU A 162 2.74 -4.58 -11.59
CA LEU A 162 3.54 -4.31 -12.80
C LEU A 162 4.02 -5.60 -13.48
N GLU A 163 4.29 -6.66 -12.72
CA GLU A 163 4.80 -7.94 -13.22
C GLU A 163 3.70 -8.86 -13.75
N HIS A 164 2.50 -8.79 -13.15
CA HIS A 164 1.35 -9.64 -13.45
C HIS A 164 0.08 -8.82 -13.73
N PRO A 165 0.11 -7.85 -14.66
CA PRO A 165 -0.97 -6.88 -14.84
C PRO A 165 -2.35 -7.49 -15.12
N THR A 166 -2.39 -8.62 -15.87
CA THR A 166 -3.64 -9.33 -16.16
C THR A 166 -4.28 -9.93 -14.91
N ALA A 167 -3.48 -10.45 -13.97
CA ALA A 167 -4.00 -11.04 -12.73
C ALA A 167 -4.57 -10.00 -11.78
N TYR A 168 -4.03 -8.77 -11.85
CA TYR A 168 -4.52 -7.62 -11.09
C TYR A 168 -5.55 -6.78 -11.84
N HIS A 169 -5.90 -7.08 -13.09
CA HIS A 169 -6.76 -6.21 -13.90
C HIS A 169 -6.27 -4.74 -14.01
N VAL A 170 -4.97 -4.51 -13.83
CA VAL A 170 -4.36 -3.16 -13.86
C VAL A 170 -3.47 -3.05 -15.10
N ARG A 171 -3.78 -2.09 -15.98
CA ARG A 171 -2.89 -1.73 -17.07
C ARG A 171 -1.56 -1.18 -16.50
N PRO A 172 -0.38 -1.65 -16.95
CA PRO A 172 0.90 -1.15 -16.43
C PRO A 172 1.03 0.37 -16.51
N ASP A 173 0.58 0.99 -17.60
CA ASP A 173 0.67 2.43 -17.79
C ASP A 173 -0.17 3.24 -16.80
N LEU A 174 -1.28 2.68 -16.30
CA LEU A 174 -2.07 3.32 -15.24
C LEU A 174 -1.25 3.40 -13.94
N LEU A 175 -0.67 2.27 -13.52
CA LEU A 175 0.16 2.23 -12.31
C LEU A 175 1.41 3.11 -12.45
N ARG A 176 2.07 3.10 -13.62
CA ARG A 176 3.21 4.00 -13.87
C ARG A 176 2.80 5.46 -13.77
N ALA A 177 1.65 5.85 -14.32
CA ALA A 177 1.14 7.21 -14.21
C ALA A 177 0.90 7.62 -12.75
N VAL A 178 0.33 6.73 -11.92
CA VAL A 178 0.14 6.96 -10.47
C VAL A 178 1.48 7.13 -9.75
N LEU A 179 2.43 6.22 -9.97
CA LEU A 179 3.76 6.30 -9.35
C LEU A 179 4.50 7.58 -9.78
N GLU A 180 4.44 7.93 -11.06
CA GLU A 180 5.06 9.17 -11.55
C GLU A 180 4.42 10.40 -10.94
N ARG A 181 3.09 10.45 -10.84
CA ARG A 181 2.37 11.56 -10.20
C ARG A 181 2.78 11.67 -8.73
N TYR A 182 2.83 10.56 -8.00
CA TYR A 182 3.28 10.53 -6.61
C TYR A 182 4.67 11.14 -6.46
N TYR A 183 5.67 10.70 -7.22
CA TYR A 183 7.04 11.21 -7.10
C TYR A 183 7.16 12.69 -7.51
N VAL A 184 6.42 13.13 -8.54
CA VAL A 184 6.37 14.54 -8.92
C VAL A 184 5.82 15.40 -7.78
N THR A 185 4.74 14.96 -7.14
CA THR A 185 4.14 15.66 -5.98
C THR A 185 5.07 15.62 -4.76
N LEU A 186 5.76 14.49 -4.51
CA LEU A 186 6.76 14.39 -3.45
C LEU A 186 7.89 15.41 -3.64
N TRP A 187 8.40 15.54 -4.86
CA TRP A 187 9.47 16.49 -5.17
C TRP A 187 9.02 17.95 -5.21
N ALA A 188 7.71 18.19 -5.24
CA ALA A 188 7.12 19.51 -5.04
C ALA A 188 7.00 19.87 -3.55
N GLY A 189 7.25 18.93 -2.64
CA GLY A 189 7.27 19.16 -1.19
C GLY A 189 5.89 19.12 -0.54
N ASP A 190 4.93 18.41 -1.13
CA ASP A 190 3.60 18.24 -0.56
C ASP A 190 3.65 17.41 0.73
N ASP A 191 3.19 18.00 1.84
CA ASP A 191 3.26 17.42 3.18
C ASP A 191 2.16 16.37 3.46
N ARG A 192 1.19 16.23 2.54
CA ARG A 192 0.17 15.17 2.58
C ARG A 192 0.75 13.81 2.21
N LEU A 193 1.92 13.75 1.58
CA LEU A 193 2.53 12.49 1.17
C LEU A 193 3.37 11.87 2.28
N THR A 194 3.13 10.58 2.53
CA THR A 194 4.00 9.74 3.36
C THR A 194 4.81 8.83 2.45
N PHE A 195 6.14 8.96 2.48
CA PHE A 195 7.08 8.08 1.75
C PHE A 195 8.00 7.35 2.73
N ASP A 196 7.82 6.04 2.83
CA ASP A 196 8.62 5.18 3.70
C ASP A 196 9.60 4.30 2.92
N VAL A 197 10.79 4.09 3.48
CA VAL A 197 11.75 3.08 3.01
C VAL A 197 11.86 2.00 4.08
N LEU A 198 11.21 0.86 3.84
CA LEU A 198 11.21 -0.24 4.81
C LEU A 198 12.57 -0.96 4.81
N PRO A 199 13.23 -1.12 5.97
CA PRO A 199 14.49 -1.82 6.05
C PRO A 199 14.30 -3.33 6.19
N GLY A 200 15.31 -4.08 5.75
CA GLY A 200 15.45 -5.50 6.04
C GLY A 200 14.60 -6.42 5.17
N GLU A 201 14.70 -7.71 5.50
CA GLU A 201 14.09 -8.81 4.75
C GLU A 201 12.65 -9.07 5.19
N HIS A 202 11.85 -9.57 4.26
CA HIS A 202 10.57 -10.20 4.56
C HIS A 202 10.77 -11.47 5.40
N ARG A 203 10.10 -11.53 6.54
CA ARG A 203 10.14 -12.65 7.49
C ARG A 203 8.75 -12.90 8.08
N GLU A 204 7.71 -12.58 7.33
CA GLU A 204 6.33 -12.81 7.72
C GLU A 204 6.10 -14.29 7.99
N ARG A 205 5.49 -14.61 9.13
CA ARG A 205 5.23 -15.99 9.56
C ARG A 205 3.76 -16.38 9.52
N ALA A 206 2.88 -15.43 9.24
CA ALA A 206 1.46 -15.64 9.03
C ALA A 206 0.83 -14.40 8.34
N VAL A 207 -0.36 -14.62 7.79
CA VAL A 207 -1.28 -13.56 7.36
C VAL A 207 -2.38 -13.45 8.41
N VAL A 208 -2.67 -12.24 8.86
CA VAL A 208 -3.68 -11.97 9.88
C VAL A 208 -4.72 -11.00 9.32
N ASN A 209 -5.95 -11.47 9.20
CA ASN A 209 -7.11 -10.62 8.96
C ASN A 209 -7.64 -10.14 10.30
N VAL A 210 -7.60 -8.83 10.51
CA VAL A 210 -8.05 -8.17 11.72
C VAL A 210 -9.46 -7.65 11.49
N HIS A 211 -10.42 -8.36 12.07
CA HIS A 211 -11.82 -8.02 12.04
C HIS A 211 -12.19 -7.14 13.20
N THR A 212 -13.01 -6.13 12.95
CA THR A 212 -13.55 -5.28 14.02
C THR A 212 -14.94 -5.75 14.43
N SER A 213 -15.19 -5.86 15.73
CA SER A 213 -16.44 -6.39 16.31
C SER A 213 -17.68 -5.57 15.94
N ARG A 214 -18.88 -6.16 16.09
CA ARG A 214 -20.14 -5.67 15.51
C ARG A 214 -20.69 -4.37 16.15
N GLY A 215 -21.15 -3.48 15.27
CA GLY A 215 -21.86 -2.22 15.53
C GLY A 215 -22.00 -1.46 14.20
N PRO A 216 -22.77 -0.37 14.10
CA PRO A 216 -22.89 0.38 12.84
C PRO A 216 -21.58 1.08 12.44
N HIS A 217 -20.75 1.44 13.42
CA HIS A 217 -19.50 2.20 13.25
C HIS A 217 -18.42 1.68 14.22
N PRO A 218 -17.98 0.42 14.10
CA PRO A 218 -17.05 -0.14 15.07
C PRO A 218 -15.66 0.49 14.91
N PRO A 219 -14.96 0.78 16.02
CA PRO A 219 -13.61 1.31 15.94
C PRO A 219 -12.67 0.30 15.28
N VAL A 220 -11.69 0.82 14.55
CA VAL A 220 -10.64 0.02 13.91
C VAL A 220 -9.43 -0.03 14.82
N VAL A 221 -9.04 -1.25 15.19
CA VAL A 221 -7.88 -1.50 16.05
C VAL A 221 -6.66 -1.68 15.16
N LEU A 222 -5.76 -0.70 15.17
CA LEU A 222 -4.50 -0.75 14.45
C LEU A 222 -3.65 -1.90 15.02
N GLN A 223 -2.92 -2.57 14.12
CA GLN A 223 -1.99 -3.63 14.50
C GLN A 223 -0.63 -3.32 13.92
N CYS A 224 0.42 -3.69 14.64
CA CYS A 224 1.81 -3.51 14.25
C CYS A 224 2.27 -4.73 13.44
N PRO A 225 2.51 -4.61 12.12
CA PRO A 225 2.97 -5.73 11.31
C PRO A 225 4.29 -6.33 11.81
N GLN A 226 5.19 -5.49 12.33
CA GLN A 226 6.37 -5.92 13.07
C GLN A 226 6.23 -5.64 14.57
N PHE A 227 6.20 -6.70 15.39
CA PHE A 227 6.21 -6.58 16.85
C PHE A 227 7.11 -7.63 17.50
N GLY A 228 8.04 -7.16 18.35
CA GLY A 228 9.05 -8.01 18.97
C GLY A 228 9.94 -8.68 17.92
N ALA A 229 9.95 -10.02 17.90
CA ALA A 229 10.75 -10.82 16.98
C ALA A 229 9.94 -11.37 15.78
N HIS A 230 8.69 -10.93 15.60
CA HIS A 230 7.80 -11.47 14.58
C HIS A 230 7.35 -10.39 13.60
N GLN A 231 7.21 -10.82 12.36
CA GLN A 231 6.57 -10.06 11.28
C GLN A 231 5.32 -10.84 10.85
N LEU A 232 4.25 -10.11 10.57
CA LEU A 232 2.97 -10.63 10.10
C LEU A 232 2.52 -9.79 8.91
N PHE A 233 1.89 -10.42 7.91
CA PHE A 233 1.05 -9.64 7.00
C PHE A 233 -0.24 -9.28 7.74
N VAL A 234 -0.53 -7.99 7.89
CA VAL A 234 -1.70 -7.50 8.63
C VAL A 234 -2.67 -6.86 7.66
N HIS A 235 -3.91 -7.35 7.62
CA HIS A 235 -4.97 -6.84 6.75
C HIS A 235 -6.23 -6.54 7.56
N HIS A 236 -6.94 -5.44 7.24
CA HIS A 236 -8.16 -5.02 7.95
C HIS A 236 -9.38 -5.01 7.01
N PRO A 237 -10.04 -6.16 6.74
CA PRO A 237 -11.06 -6.28 5.69
C PRO A 237 -12.17 -5.24 5.77
N GLU A 238 -12.74 -5.01 6.96
CA GLU A 238 -13.87 -4.10 7.18
C GLU A 238 -13.47 -2.63 7.04
N ALA A 239 -12.26 -2.28 7.49
CA ALA A 239 -11.71 -0.93 7.36
C ALA A 239 -11.47 -0.58 5.89
N VAL A 240 -10.89 -1.52 5.14
CA VAL A 240 -10.65 -1.33 3.71
C VAL A 240 -11.97 -1.31 2.92
N ALA A 241 -12.96 -2.13 3.29
CA ALA A 241 -14.30 -2.06 2.72
C ALA A 241 -14.98 -0.71 2.98
N TYR A 242 -14.79 -0.13 4.17
CA TYR A 242 -15.26 1.22 4.46
C TYR A 242 -14.63 2.27 3.55
N LEU A 243 -13.31 2.22 3.34
CA LEU A 243 -12.60 3.15 2.48
C LEU A 243 -13.03 3.03 1.02
N ARG A 244 -13.23 1.82 0.49
CA ARG A 244 -13.79 1.62 -0.85
C ARG A 244 -15.16 2.28 -1.00
N ARG A 245 -16.03 2.19 0.02
CA ARG A 245 -17.29 2.96 0.02
C ARG A 245 -17.07 4.48 0.01
N GLN A 246 -16.03 4.99 0.67
CA GLN A 246 -15.67 6.41 0.56
C GLN A 246 -15.14 6.77 -0.83
N HIS A 247 -14.45 5.86 -1.52
CA HIS A 247 -14.03 6.08 -2.91
C HIS A 247 -15.21 6.17 -3.87
N VAL A 248 -16.25 5.36 -3.68
CA VAL A 248 -17.51 5.49 -4.45
C VAL A 248 -18.10 6.88 -4.28
N ARG A 249 -18.24 7.33 -3.03
CA ARG A 249 -18.75 8.69 -2.72
C ARG A 249 -17.86 9.78 -3.31
N PHE A 250 -16.55 9.62 -3.24
CA PHE A 250 -15.59 10.55 -3.86
C PHE A 250 -15.80 10.67 -5.37
N LEU A 251 -16.06 9.57 -6.08
CA LEU A 251 -16.39 9.62 -7.51
C LEU A 251 -17.77 10.26 -7.77
N GLU A 252 -18.76 10.06 -6.90
CA GLU A 252 -20.06 10.74 -6.96
C GLU A 252 -19.90 12.26 -6.76
N ASP A 253 -19.12 12.69 -5.76
CA ASP A 253 -18.84 14.09 -5.46
C ASP A 253 -18.14 14.80 -6.64
N LEU A 254 -17.31 14.07 -7.39
CA LEU A 254 -16.67 14.56 -8.61
C LEU A 254 -17.58 14.52 -9.85
N GLY A 255 -18.81 14.00 -9.74
CA GLY A 255 -19.72 13.79 -10.86
C GLY A 255 -19.25 12.73 -11.86
N LEU A 256 -18.28 11.89 -11.47
CA LEU A 256 -17.75 10.78 -12.27
C LEU A 256 -18.56 9.50 -12.12
N LEU A 257 -19.55 9.51 -11.24
CA LEU A 257 -20.47 8.41 -10.98
C LEU A 257 -21.84 8.98 -10.61
N THR A 258 -22.90 8.45 -11.18
CA THR A 258 -24.26 8.77 -10.73
C THR A 258 -24.66 7.89 -9.54
N PRO A 259 -25.62 8.32 -8.70
CA PRO A 259 -26.13 7.48 -7.61
C PRO A 259 -26.67 6.12 -8.05
N VAL A 260 -27.17 6.04 -9.30
CA VAL A 260 -27.65 4.78 -9.89
C VAL A 260 -26.49 3.85 -10.27
N GLU A 261 -25.38 4.42 -10.75
CA GLU A 261 -24.17 3.67 -11.10
C GLU A 261 -23.38 3.21 -9.86
N ALA A 262 -23.52 3.91 -8.73
CA ALA A 262 -22.75 3.69 -7.50
C ALA A 262 -22.76 2.25 -7.01
N ALA A 263 -23.93 1.60 -6.99
CA ALA A 263 -24.06 0.22 -6.53
C ALA A 263 -23.32 -0.77 -7.45
N ALA A 264 -23.43 -0.59 -8.76
CA ALA A 264 -22.77 -1.46 -9.74
C ALA A 264 -21.24 -1.27 -9.72
N PHE A 265 -20.77 -0.03 -9.60
CA PHE A 265 -19.35 0.26 -9.43
C PHE A 265 -18.80 -0.35 -8.15
N ALA A 266 -19.49 -0.17 -7.03
CA ALA A 266 -19.08 -0.73 -5.74
C ALA A 266 -18.94 -2.26 -5.81
N ALA A 267 -19.91 -2.95 -6.43
CA ALA A 267 -19.84 -4.41 -6.60
C ALA A 267 -18.62 -4.85 -7.44
N LEU A 268 -18.32 -4.13 -8.53
CA LEU A 268 -17.13 -4.40 -9.34
C LEU A 268 -15.84 -4.14 -8.55
N GLN A 269 -15.79 -3.05 -7.78
CA GLN A 269 -14.64 -2.69 -6.96
C GLN A 269 -14.35 -3.75 -5.90
N GLU A 270 -15.39 -4.28 -5.24
CA GLU A 270 -15.27 -5.36 -4.24
C GLU A 270 -14.77 -6.67 -4.88
N GLN A 271 -15.27 -7.01 -6.08
CA GLN A 271 -14.78 -8.18 -6.81
C GLN A 271 -13.29 -8.05 -7.13
N TRP A 272 -12.86 -6.92 -7.67
CA TRP A 272 -11.46 -6.70 -8.03
C TRP A 272 -10.56 -6.57 -6.80
N ALA A 273 -11.06 -6.03 -5.69
CA ALA A 273 -10.34 -6.04 -4.41
C ALA A 273 -10.05 -7.47 -3.94
N ALA A 274 -11.01 -8.38 -4.08
CA ALA A 274 -10.83 -9.79 -3.73
C ALA A 274 -9.78 -10.47 -4.64
N ASP A 275 -9.85 -10.24 -5.95
CA ASP A 275 -8.87 -10.76 -6.93
C ASP A 275 -7.45 -10.25 -6.62
N HIS A 276 -7.30 -8.95 -6.33
CA HIS A 276 -6.03 -8.33 -5.92
C HIS A 276 -5.45 -8.98 -4.66
N LEU A 277 -6.28 -9.17 -3.63
CA LEU A 277 -5.87 -9.80 -2.38
C LEU A 277 -5.43 -11.25 -2.62
N GLN A 278 -6.27 -12.05 -3.30
CA GLN A 278 -5.96 -13.44 -3.61
C GLN A 278 -4.66 -13.57 -4.40
N THR A 279 -4.48 -12.76 -5.43
CA THR A 279 -3.26 -12.75 -6.25
C THR A 279 -2.04 -12.39 -5.40
N THR A 280 -2.15 -11.40 -4.53
CA THR A 280 -1.07 -10.99 -3.62
C THR A 280 -0.68 -12.10 -2.65
N LEU A 281 -1.66 -12.76 -2.05
CA LEU A 281 -1.42 -13.89 -1.16
C LEU A 281 -0.76 -15.06 -1.90
N GLN A 282 -1.18 -15.34 -3.14
CA GLN A 282 -0.59 -16.39 -3.97
C GLN A 282 0.90 -16.16 -4.25
N PHE A 283 1.32 -14.91 -4.46
CA PHE A 283 2.71 -14.59 -4.78
C PHE A 283 3.59 -14.31 -3.56
N LEU A 284 3.04 -13.67 -2.51
CA LEU A 284 3.82 -13.23 -1.34
C LEU A 284 3.68 -14.13 -0.11
N ALA A 285 2.61 -14.91 0.00
CA ALA A 285 2.24 -15.59 1.23
C ALA A 285 1.71 -17.02 1.00
N ARG A 286 2.08 -17.66 -0.11
CA ARG A 286 1.53 -18.96 -0.56
C ARG A 286 1.54 -20.04 0.52
N ASP A 287 2.63 -20.09 1.28
CA ASP A 287 2.88 -21.14 2.27
C ASP A 287 2.66 -20.65 3.71
N LEU A 288 2.10 -19.45 3.88
CA LEU A 288 1.81 -18.89 5.18
C LEU A 288 0.38 -19.22 5.62
N PRO A 289 0.17 -19.56 6.90
CA PRO A 289 -1.16 -19.73 7.44
C PRO A 289 -1.87 -18.38 7.49
N VAL A 290 -3.16 -18.40 7.15
CA VAL A 290 -4.07 -17.26 7.27
C VAL A 290 -4.91 -17.44 8.53
N TYR A 291 -4.95 -16.42 9.38
CA TYR A 291 -5.73 -16.40 10.59
C TYR A 291 -6.66 -15.20 10.64
N ASP A 292 -7.87 -15.42 11.15
CA ASP A 292 -8.83 -14.36 11.42
C ASP A 292 -8.81 -14.01 12.91
N VAL A 293 -8.65 -12.72 13.21
CA VAL A 293 -8.59 -12.17 14.57
C VAL A 293 -9.75 -11.21 14.75
N ASP A 294 -10.59 -11.46 15.75
CA ASP A 294 -11.52 -10.47 16.27
C ASP A 294 -10.78 -9.50 17.18
N ALA A 295 -10.82 -8.23 16.78
CA ALA A 295 -10.17 -7.14 17.49
C ALA A 295 -11.19 -6.14 18.05
N SER A 296 -11.01 -5.84 19.33
CA SER A 296 -11.64 -4.75 20.05
C SER A 296 -10.57 -4.00 20.86
N PRO A 297 -10.89 -2.81 21.41
CA PRO A 297 -9.96 -2.11 22.31
C PRO A 297 -9.50 -2.98 23.49
N ASP A 298 -10.34 -3.94 23.90
CA ASP A 298 -10.11 -4.79 25.07
C ASP A 298 -9.70 -6.22 24.73
N ALA A 299 -9.62 -6.61 23.46
CA ALA A 299 -9.33 -8.00 23.12
C ALA A 299 -8.80 -8.17 21.70
N LEU A 300 -7.83 -9.08 21.54
CA LEU A 300 -7.41 -9.64 20.26
C LEU A 300 -7.57 -11.16 20.37
N LEU A 301 -8.57 -11.71 19.70
CA LEU A 301 -8.97 -13.11 19.83
C LEU A 301 -8.93 -13.80 18.47
N LEU A 302 -8.25 -14.95 18.38
CA LEU A 302 -8.33 -15.77 17.18
C LEU A 302 -9.70 -16.44 17.07
N ARG A 303 -10.26 -16.44 15.85
CA ARG A 303 -11.49 -17.17 15.51
C ARG A 303 -11.27 -18.68 15.40
#